data_AF-A0ABD5H1V3-F1
#
_entry.id   AF-A0ABD5H1V3-F1
#
_cell.length_a   1.000
_cell.length_b   1.000
_cell.length_c   1.000
_cell.angle_alpha   90.00
_cell.angle_beta   90.00
_cell.angle_gamma   90.00
#
_symmetry.space_group_name_H-M   'P 1'
#
loop_
_entity.id
_entity.type
_entity.pdbx_description
1 polymer ?
#
loop_
_entity_poly.entity_id
_entity_poly.type
_entity_poly.pdbx_seq_one_letter_code
_entity_poly.pdbx_strand_id
1 'polypeptide(L)'
;GQVTFSTLKRPFVYDRQIQITDAFQDIGGGFCQIVYTGVQVRMLSGWGNIRTKGVVMSGGSVRSAYNKVFADRNSGSWDMTRNRNIAMPILILPNMY
;
A
#
# COMPACT_ATOMS: atom_id res chain seq x y z
N GLY A 1 12.02 27.44 19.82
CA GLY A 1 10.68 26.84 19.80
C GLY A 1 10.64 25.73 20.82
N GLN A 2 9.63 25.70 21.67
CA GLN A 2 9.48 24.67 22.70
C GLN A 2 9.20 23.32 22.03
N VAL A 3 10.07 22.34 22.25
CA VAL A 3 9.84 20.94 21.85
C VAL A 3 9.20 20.25 23.04
N THR A 4 7.92 19.92 22.93
CA THR A 4 7.19 19.19 23.98
C THR A 4 7.26 17.71 23.68
N PHE A 5 8.01 16.97 24.49
CA PHE A 5 8.00 15.50 24.44
C PHE A 5 6.77 14.97 25.19
N SER A 6 6.09 13.97 24.63
CA SER A 6 4.93 13.33 25.25
C SER A 6 5.30 12.71 26.61
N THR A 7 4.54 13.05 27.67
CA THR A 7 4.69 12.52 29.03
C THR A 7 3.95 11.18 29.27
N LEU A 8 3.15 10.74 28.29
CA LEU A 8 2.33 9.53 28.41
C LEU A 8 3.06 8.33 27.82
N LYS A 9 3.32 7.31 28.66
CA LYS A 9 3.76 5.99 28.22
C LYS A 9 2.57 5.28 27.55
N ARG A 10 2.52 5.29 26.22
CA ARG A 10 1.45 4.67 25.46
C ARG A 10 1.84 3.24 25.04
N PRO A 11 1.01 2.22 25.32
CA PRO A 11 1.29 0.88 24.87
C PRO A 11 1.21 0.80 23.34
N PHE A 12 1.91 -0.16 22.75
CA PHE A 12 1.67 -0.55 21.37
C PHE A 12 0.32 -1.27 21.31
N VAL A 13 -0.67 -0.66 20.66
CA VAL A 13 -2.01 -1.21 20.53
C VAL A 13 -2.17 -1.80 19.14
N TYR A 14 -2.53 -3.07 19.10
CA TYR A 14 -2.86 -3.79 17.88
C TYR A 14 -4.39 -3.94 17.80
N ASP A 15 -4.97 -3.61 16.64
CA ASP A 15 -6.40 -3.81 16.37
C ASP A 15 -6.60 -5.15 15.66
N ARG A 16 -6.17 -5.24 14.39
CA ARG A 16 -6.38 -6.41 13.54
C ARG A 16 -5.36 -6.51 12.42
N GLN A 17 -5.43 -7.62 11.67
CA GLN A 17 -4.73 -7.81 10.41
C GLN A 17 -5.72 -7.81 9.26
N ILE A 18 -5.30 -7.23 8.13
CA ILE A 18 -6.04 -7.31 6.88
C ILE A 18 -5.13 -7.83 5.77
N GLN A 19 -5.69 -8.59 4.84
CA GLN A 19 -5.03 -8.84 3.56
C GLN A 19 -5.36 -7.71 2.61
N ILE A 20 -4.33 -7.08 2.03
CA ILE A 20 -4.54 -5.91 1.18
C ILE A 20 -5.05 -6.27 -0.22
N THR A 21 -6.01 -5.48 -0.67
CA THR A 21 -6.68 -5.64 -1.97
C THR A 21 -6.51 -4.38 -2.82
N ASP A 22 -7.01 -4.43 -4.04
CA ASP A 22 -6.99 -3.27 -4.97
C ASP A 22 -8.15 -2.30 -4.71
N ALA A 23 -9.14 -2.75 -3.96
CA ALA A 23 -10.24 -1.94 -3.46
C ALA A 23 -9.84 -1.26 -2.15
N PHE A 24 -10.47 -0.12 -1.87
CA PHE A 24 -10.34 0.52 -0.57
C PHE A 24 -10.96 -0.36 0.52
N GLN A 25 -10.18 -0.62 1.56
CA GLN A 25 -10.58 -1.32 2.76
C GLN A 25 -10.52 -0.34 3.92
N ASP A 26 -11.65 -0.15 4.59
CA ASP A 26 -11.74 0.74 5.73
C ASP A 26 -10.92 0.21 6.92
N ILE A 27 -10.11 1.09 7.50
CA ILE A 27 -9.30 0.81 8.69
C ILE A 27 -9.67 1.72 9.86
N GLY A 28 -10.81 2.41 9.78
CA GLY A 28 -11.35 3.23 10.88
C GLY A 28 -10.46 4.42 11.22
N GLY A 29 -9.73 4.96 10.24
CA GLY A 29 -8.75 6.03 10.47
C GLY A 29 -7.45 5.57 11.14
N GLY A 30 -7.26 4.26 11.33
CA GLY A 30 -6.03 3.70 11.88
C GLY A 30 -4.80 3.87 10.99
N PHE A 31 -3.66 3.39 11.47
CA PHE A 31 -2.38 3.38 10.75
C PHE A 31 -2.02 1.97 10.31
N CYS A 32 -1.20 1.87 9.28
CA CYS A 32 -0.66 0.62 8.80
C CYS A 32 0.80 0.77 8.33
N GLN A 33 1.46 -0.35 8.10
CA GLN A 33 2.85 -0.38 7.66
C GLN A 33 3.00 0.10 6.21
N ILE A 34 4.05 0.87 5.93
CA ILE A 34 4.43 1.23 4.55
C ILE A 34 5.26 0.07 3.99
N VAL A 35 4.67 -0.68 3.06
CA VAL A 35 5.29 -1.86 2.46
C VAL A 35 5.00 -1.96 0.96
N TYR A 36 5.80 -2.75 0.25
CA TYR A 36 5.49 -3.17 -1.11
C TYR A 36 4.43 -4.25 -1.09
N THR A 37 3.33 -4.04 -1.81
CA THR A 37 2.12 -4.87 -1.74
C THR A 37 1.94 -5.77 -2.96
N GLY A 38 2.80 -5.63 -3.98
CA GLY A 38 2.72 -6.43 -5.20
C GLY A 38 3.34 -5.77 -6.43
N VAL A 39 2.88 -6.21 -7.61
CA VAL A 39 3.36 -5.75 -8.91
C VAL A 39 2.16 -5.48 -9.83
N GLN A 40 2.24 -4.40 -10.60
CA GLN A 40 1.26 -4.04 -11.62
C GLN A 40 1.97 -3.63 -12.90
N VAL A 41 1.41 -4.02 -14.05
CA VAL A 41 1.82 -3.52 -15.36
C VAL A 41 0.81 -2.47 -15.83
N ARG A 42 1.30 -1.36 -16.38
CA ARG A 42 0.48 -0.33 -17.04
C ARG A 42 0.95 -0.14 -18.47
N MET A 43 0.00 -0.18 -19.40
CA MET A 43 0.25 0.18 -20.79
C MET A 43 0.41 1.69 -20.95
N LEU A 44 1.54 2.11 -21.50
CA LEU A 44 1.83 3.49 -21.87
C LEU A 44 2.43 3.49 -23.28
N SER A 45 1.64 3.92 -24.28
CA SER A 45 2.08 4.11 -25.67
C SER A 45 2.86 2.92 -26.28
N GLY A 46 2.36 1.69 -26.10
CA GLY A 46 2.98 0.48 -26.64
C GLY A 46 4.07 -0.15 -25.77
N TRP A 47 4.38 0.45 -24.62
CA TRP A 47 5.31 -0.05 -23.61
C TRP A 47 4.59 -0.50 -22.34
N GLY A 48 5.00 -1.64 -21.82
CA GLY A 48 4.55 -2.21 -20.56
C GLY A 48 5.42 -1.71 -19.44
N ASN A 49 4.89 -0.75 -18.71
CA ASN A 49 5.55 -0.14 -17.58
C ASN A 49 5.28 -0.98 -16.33
N ILE A 50 6.30 -1.71 -15.88
CA ILE A 50 6.22 -2.63 -14.75
C ILE A 50 6.54 -1.86 -13.48
N ARG A 51 5.58 -1.89 -12.54
CA ARG A 51 5.60 -1.10 -11.32
C ARG A 51 5.50 -1.98 -10.09
N THR A 52 6.21 -1.60 -9.03
CA THR A 52 5.87 -2.09 -7.70
C THR A 52 4.59 -1.40 -7.24
N LYS A 53 3.78 -2.14 -6.48
CA LYS A 53 2.62 -1.60 -5.78
C LYS A 53 3.00 -1.26 -4.35
N GLY A 54 2.33 -0.28 -3.78
CA GLY A 54 2.46 0.09 -2.38
C GLY A 54 1.10 0.41 -1.77
N VAL A 55 1.12 0.62 -0.46
CA VAL A 55 -0.04 1.07 0.30
C VAL A 55 -0.36 2.52 -0.04
N VAL A 56 -1.62 2.78 -0.41
CA VAL A 56 -2.17 4.13 -0.54
C VAL A 56 -3.32 4.27 0.46
N MET A 57 -3.25 5.32 1.26
CA MET A 57 -4.25 5.67 2.27
C MET A 57 -5.04 6.90 1.82
N SER A 58 -6.37 6.85 1.94
CA SER A 58 -7.25 7.98 1.69
C SER A 58 -8.55 7.81 2.49
N GLY A 59 -9.01 8.87 3.17
CA GLY A 59 -10.29 8.87 3.88
C GLY A 59 -10.43 7.77 4.95
N GLY A 60 -9.35 7.43 5.66
CA GLY A 60 -9.37 6.36 6.68
C GLY A 60 -9.39 4.93 6.11
N SER A 61 -9.29 4.79 4.79
CA SER A 61 -9.21 3.50 4.09
C SER A 61 -7.85 3.32 3.41
N VAL A 62 -7.47 2.06 3.19
CA VAL A 62 -6.21 1.70 2.51
C VAL A 62 -6.45 0.76 1.35
N ARG A 63 -5.58 0.83 0.34
CA ARG A 63 -5.55 -0.11 -0.79
C ARG A 63 -4.14 -0.30 -1.34
N SER A 64 -3.95 -1.37 -2.10
CA SER A 64 -2.77 -1.60 -2.92
C SER A 64 -2.90 -0.89 -4.25
N ALA A 65 -1.99 0.03 -4.56
CA ALA A 65 -1.99 0.77 -5.83
C ALA A 65 -0.60 0.90 -6.43
N TYR A 66 -0.54 1.26 -7.71
CA TYR A 66 0.70 1.48 -8.44
C TYR A 66 1.58 2.53 -7.75
N ASN A 67 2.88 2.30 -7.75
CA ASN A 67 3.85 3.23 -7.20
C ASN A 67 5.03 3.42 -8.17
N LYS A 68 6.16 2.77 -7.91
CA LYS A 68 7.43 3.02 -8.59
C LYS A 68 7.60 2.12 -9.81
N VAL A 69 8.03 2.72 -10.93
CA VAL A 69 8.49 1.98 -12.12
C VAL A 69 9.84 1.33 -11.81
N PHE A 70 9.99 0.05 -12.13
CA PHE A 70 11.29 -0.63 -12.06
C PHE A 70 11.73 -1.29 -13.37
N ALA A 71 10.84 -1.42 -14.35
CA ALA A 71 11.20 -1.89 -15.68
C ALA A 71 10.21 -1.42 -16.73
N ASP A 72 10.72 -1.23 -17.95
CA ASP A 72 9.94 -0.93 -19.15
C ASP A 72 10.25 -1.97 -20.22
N ARG A 73 9.21 -2.58 -20.78
CA ARG A 73 9.34 -3.66 -21.77
C ARG A 73 8.40 -3.42 -22.94
N ASN A 74 8.86 -3.70 -24.15
CA ASN A 74 8.04 -3.61 -25.35
C ASN A 74 6.87 -4.61 -25.27
N SER A 75 5.72 -4.25 -25.81
CA SER A 75 4.48 -5.04 -25.76
C SER A 75 4.45 -6.35 -26.54
N GLY A 76 5.53 -6.68 -27.27
CA GLY A 76 5.61 -7.79 -28.22
C GLY A 76 5.57 -9.21 -27.64
N SER A 77 4.46 -9.61 -27.00
CA SER A 77 4.00 -11.00 -26.74
C SER A 77 4.03 -11.53 -25.29
N TRP A 78 3.97 -10.66 -24.27
CA TRP A 78 3.82 -11.09 -22.87
C TRP A 78 2.59 -10.43 -22.22
N ASP A 79 2.06 -10.98 -21.12
CA ASP A 79 0.83 -10.48 -20.49
C ASP A 79 1.05 -9.13 -19.78
N MET A 80 0.42 -8.09 -20.35
CA MET A 80 0.52 -6.69 -19.89
C MET A 80 -0.67 -6.25 -19.03
N THR A 81 -1.57 -7.18 -18.71
CA THR A 81 -2.72 -6.95 -17.80
C THR A 81 -2.41 -7.37 -16.36
N ARG A 82 -1.19 -7.82 -16.11
CA ARG A 82 -0.79 -8.40 -14.83
C ARG A 82 -0.91 -7.39 -13.70
N ASN A 83 -1.84 -7.67 -12.79
CA ASN A 83 -2.05 -6.95 -11.56
C ASN A 83 -2.17 -7.96 -10.42
N ARG A 84 -1.16 -7.99 -9.54
CA ARG A 84 -1.03 -9.01 -8.50
C ARG A 84 -0.67 -8.35 -7.19
N ASN A 85 -1.45 -8.67 -6.16
CA ASN A 85 -1.06 -8.41 -4.78
C ASN A 85 -0.36 -9.65 -4.23
N ILE A 86 0.64 -9.41 -3.38
CA ILE A 86 1.22 -10.46 -2.54
C ILE A 86 0.25 -10.62 -1.37
N ALA A 87 -0.22 -11.85 -1.13
CA ALA A 87 -1.02 -12.16 0.04
C ALA A 87 -0.12 -12.04 1.28
N MET A 88 -0.10 -10.85 1.87
CA MET A 88 0.60 -10.57 3.12
C MET A 88 -0.37 -9.94 4.11
N PRO A 89 -0.31 -10.33 5.40
CA PRO A 89 -1.06 -9.66 6.44
C PRO A 89 -0.46 -8.28 6.69
N ILE A 90 -1.30 -7.25 6.65
CA ILE A 90 -0.95 -5.89 7.06
C ILE A 90 -1.54 -5.63 8.44
N LEU A 91 -0.69 -5.18 9.35
CA LEU A 91 -1.08 -4.79 10.71
C LEU A 91 -1.80 -3.44 10.69
N ILE A 92 -2.96 -3.39 11.32
CA ILE A 92 -3.70 -2.16 11.58
C ILE A 92 -3.52 -1.77 13.05
N LEU A 93 -3.06 -0.53 13.22
CA LEU A 93 -2.94 0.13 14.52
C LEU A 93 -4.10 1.13 14.62
N PRO A 94 -4.83 1.20 15.74
CA PRO A 94 -5.90 2.18 15.89
C PRO A 94 -5.31 3.60 15.87
N ASN A 95 -6.13 4.59 15.49
CA ASN A 95 -5.74 5.98 15.65
C ASN A 95 -5.67 6.31 17.14
N MET A 96 -4.47 6.28 17.68
CA MET A 96 -4.24 6.79 19.01
C MET A 96 -4.06 8.30 18.88
N TYR A 97 -5.18 9.00 19.11
CA TYR A 97 -5.39 10.45 19.21
C TYR A 97 -5.56 11.18 17.87
#